data_AF-A0A6N7HFM6-F1
#
_entry.id   AF-A0A6N7HFM6-F1
#
_cell.length_a   1.000
_cell.length_b   1.000
_cell.length_c   1.000
_cell.angle_alpha   90.00
_cell.angle_beta   90.00
_cell.angle_gamma   90.00
#
_symmetry.space_group_name_H-M   'P 1'
#
loop_
_entity.id
_entity.type
_entity.pdbx_description
1 polymer ?
#
loop_
_entity_poly.entity_id
_entity_poly.type
_entity_poly.pdbx_seq_one_letter_code
_entity_poly.pdbx_strand_id
1 'polypeptide(L)'
;MSEFGPSNGWHHGRMADRLSDADIDEIEQRVKKALEVAPAPWTVFLETRHAIGGSSFVQVGDADLEVDHEMYVDVHVGDGRWSSPDPRLDAVTDLLGHAPEDIRLLLQEIRRIRMRQA
;
A
#
# COMPACT_ATOMS: atom_id res chain seq x y z
N MET A 1 -17.99 -25.16 -35.17
CA MET A 1 -17.57 -25.34 -33.76
C MET A 1 -17.00 -24.02 -33.29
N SER A 2 -17.76 -23.30 -32.48
CA SER A 2 -17.26 -22.25 -31.56
C SER A 2 -16.21 -22.90 -30.62
N GLU A 3 -15.21 -22.23 -30.05
CA GLU A 3 -15.33 -21.19 -29.03
C GLU A 3 -13.94 -20.58 -28.69
N PHE A 4 -13.95 -19.25 -28.51
CA PHE A 4 -13.29 -18.44 -27.49
C PHE A 4 -11.80 -18.62 -27.11
N GLY A 5 -11.05 -17.54 -27.35
CA GLY A 5 -9.91 -17.12 -26.53
C GLY A 5 -9.16 -15.95 -27.17
N PRO A 6 -9.46 -14.71 -26.78
CA PRO A 6 -8.42 -14.03 -26.03
C PRO A 6 -9.00 -13.20 -24.87
N SER A 7 -8.63 -13.53 -23.64
CA SER A 7 -8.83 -12.61 -22.51
C SER A 7 -7.53 -11.84 -22.24
N ASN A 8 -7.14 -10.98 -23.18
CA ASN A 8 -6.16 -9.93 -22.88
C ASN A 8 -6.89 -8.76 -22.22
N GLY A 9 -7.26 -8.94 -20.95
CA GLY A 9 -7.87 -7.92 -20.10
C GLY A 9 -6.85 -6.93 -19.57
N TRP A 10 -6.07 -6.29 -20.45
CA TRP A 10 -5.35 -5.08 -20.07
C TRP A 10 -6.36 -3.94 -20.13
N HIS A 11 -6.87 -3.54 -18.97
CA HIS A 11 -7.67 -2.33 -18.81
C HIS A 11 -6.80 -1.11 -19.18
N HIS A 12 -6.79 -0.79 -20.48
CA HIS A 12 -6.31 0.47 -21.02
C HIS A 12 -7.05 1.61 -20.30
N GLY A 13 -6.30 2.64 -19.93
CA GLY A 13 -6.72 3.71 -19.03
C GLY A 13 -8.13 4.25 -19.28
N ARG A 14 -8.96 4.20 -18.23
CA ARG A 14 -10.18 5.00 -18.14
C ARG A 14 -9.78 6.41 -17.72
N MET A 15 -9.66 7.32 -18.68
CA MET A 15 -9.91 8.72 -18.39
C MET A 15 -11.42 8.89 -18.08
N ALA A 16 -11.71 9.31 -16.85
CA ALA A 16 -12.93 9.97 -16.37
C ALA A 16 -14.24 9.16 -16.23
N ASP A 17 -14.29 8.21 -15.29
CA ASP A 17 -15.50 8.00 -14.50
C ASP A 17 -15.16 8.24 -13.03
N ARG A 18 -16.00 9.03 -12.33
CA ARG A 18 -15.93 9.19 -10.88
C ARG A 18 -16.01 7.79 -10.25
N LEU A 19 -15.12 7.48 -9.29
CA LEU A 19 -15.19 6.22 -8.53
C LEU A 19 -16.64 5.99 -8.07
N SER A 20 -17.22 4.82 -8.26
CA SER A 20 -18.53 4.50 -7.70
C SER A 20 -18.45 4.36 -6.18
N ASP A 21 -19.59 4.27 -5.49
CA ASP A 21 -19.57 3.93 -4.05
C ASP A 21 -19.05 2.50 -3.84
N ALA A 22 -19.35 1.58 -4.76
CA ALA A 22 -18.82 0.22 -4.74
C ALA A 22 -17.28 0.19 -4.86
N ASP A 23 -16.68 1.03 -5.72
CA ASP A 23 -15.21 1.13 -5.83
C ASP A 23 -14.57 1.62 -4.53
N ILE A 24 -15.21 2.59 -3.85
CA ILE A 24 -14.75 3.11 -2.55
C ILE A 24 -14.81 2.01 -1.49
N ASP A 25 -15.93 1.29 -1.44
CA ASP A 25 -16.11 0.22 -0.46
C ASP A 25 -15.11 -0.92 -0.72
N GLU A 26 -14.80 -1.26 -1.98
CA GLU A 26 -13.77 -2.24 -2.31
C GLU A 26 -12.37 -1.80 -1.86
N ILE A 27 -12.01 -0.52 -2.04
CA ILE A 27 -10.74 0.02 -1.53
C ILE A 27 -10.70 -0.08 0.00
N GLU A 28 -11.78 0.32 0.69
CA GLU A 28 -11.85 0.23 2.15
C GLU A 28 -11.71 -1.21 2.65
N GLN A 29 -12.33 -2.19 1.97
CA GLN A 29 -12.21 -3.60 2.32
C GLN A 29 -10.79 -4.14 2.14
N ARG A 30 -10.06 -3.70 1.10
CA ARG A 30 -8.66 -4.08 0.92
C ARG A 30 -7.78 -3.58 2.07
N VAL A 31 -8.00 -2.35 2.52
CA VAL A 31 -7.28 -1.80 3.69
C VAL A 31 -7.65 -2.57 4.96
N LYS A 32 -8.94 -2.83 5.21
CA LYS A 32 -9.38 -3.60 6.38
C LYS A 32 -8.71 -4.98 6.46
N LYS A 33 -8.72 -5.73 5.35
CA LYS A 33 -8.06 -7.05 5.27
C LYS A 33 -6.56 -6.99 5.48
N ALA A 34 -5.88 -5.96 4.95
CA ALA A 34 -4.46 -5.78 5.20
C ALA A 34 -4.18 -5.57 6.69
N LEU A 35 -5.00 -4.74 7.37
CA LEU A 35 -4.86 -4.45 8.79
C LEU A 35 -5.24 -5.61 9.72
N GLU A 36 -6.02 -6.58 9.25
CA GLU A 36 -6.29 -7.83 10.00
C GLU A 36 -5.03 -8.71 10.09
N VAL A 37 -4.15 -8.66 9.08
CA VAL A 37 -2.92 -9.46 9.02
C VAL A 37 -1.72 -8.69 9.58
N ALA A 38 -1.64 -7.39 9.28
CA ALA A 38 -0.58 -6.49 9.69
C ALA A 38 -1.21 -5.29 10.43
N PRO A 39 -1.42 -5.41 11.76
CA PRO A 39 -2.17 -4.41 12.52
C PRO A 39 -1.47 -3.04 12.52
N ALA A 40 -2.26 -1.98 12.69
CA ALA A 40 -1.73 -0.64 12.92
C ALA A 40 -1.18 -0.50 14.36
N PRO A 41 -0.25 0.43 14.63
CA PRO A 41 0.34 1.39 13.69
C PRO A 41 1.33 0.74 12.72
N TRP A 42 1.52 1.35 11.55
CA TRP A 42 2.62 1.04 10.64
C TRP A 42 3.66 2.15 10.79
N THR A 43 4.86 1.80 11.24
CA THR A 43 5.93 2.76 11.53
C THR A 43 7.12 2.48 10.63
N VAL A 44 7.56 3.48 9.87
CA VAL A 44 8.65 3.34 8.89
C VAL A 44 10.00 3.57 9.56
N PHE A 45 10.91 2.61 9.38
CA PHE A 45 12.31 2.70 9.79
C PHE A 45 13.19 2.67 8.54
N LEU A 46 13.86 3.78 8.24
CA LEU A 46 14.75 3.93 7.07
C LEU A 46 16.22 3.97 7.51
N GLU A 47 16.99 2.97 7.10
CA GLU A 47 18.40 2.83 7.51
C GLU A 47 19.29 3.93 6.94
N THR A 48 19.07 4.27 5.67
CA THR A 48 19.78 5.33 4.93
C THR A 48 19.67 6.71 5.57
N ARG A 49 18.63 6.94 6.40
CA ARG A 49 18.36 8.22 7.10
C ARG A 49 18.74 8.17 8.56
N HIS A 50 18.51 7.05 9.23
CA HIS A 50 18.60 6.95 10.68
C HIS A 50 19.82 6.15 11.17
N ALA A 51 20.63 5.58 10.27
CA ALA A 51 21.83 4.80 10.59
C ALA A 51 21.58 3.72 11.67
N ILE A 52 20.40 3.11 11.63
CA ILE A 52 19.92 2.12 12.60
C ILE A 52 20.62 0.76 12.48
N GLY A 53 21.45 0.56 11.46
CA GLY A 53 22.23 -0.64 11.20
C GLY A 53 21.34 -1.83 10.80
N GLY A 54 21.35 -2.20 9.52
CA GLY A 54 20.64 -3.40 9.04
C GLY A 54 19.87 -3.15 7.75
N SER A 55 18.55 -3.10 7.85
CA SER A 55 17.63 -2.92 6.72
C SER A 55 16.57 -1.89 7.07
N SER A 56 15.94 -1.32 6.03
CA SER A 56 14.76 -0.47 6.14
C SER A 56 13.52 -1.36 6.13
N PHE A 57 12.59 -1.08 7.02
CA PHE A 57 11.40 -1.89 7.23
C PHE A 57 10.22 -1.04 7.70
N VAL A 58 9.04 -1.63 7.67
CA VAL A 58 7.85 -1.11 8.33
C VAL A 58 7.56 -2.01 9.53
N GLN A 59 7.62 -1.46 10.73
CA GLN A 59 7.10 -2.13 11.92
C GLN A 59 5.58 -2.08 11.89
N VAL A 60 4.91 -3.21 12.10
CA VAL A 60 3.45 -3.30 12.15
C VAL A 60 3.00 -3.69 13.56
N GLY A 61 1.96 -3.02 14.06
CA GLY A 61 1.47 -3.20 15.42
C GLY A 61 2.30 -2.46 16.45
N ASP A 62 2.13 -2.84 17.71
CA ASP A 62 2.83 -2.21 18.83
C ASP A 62 4.31 -2.64 18.84
N ALA A 63 5.21 -1.66 19.02
CA ALA A 63 6.65 -1.89 19.10
C ALA A 63 7.06 -2.53 20.44
N ASP A 64 6.18 -2.53 21.43
CA ASP A 64 6.42 -3.14 22.76
C ASP A 64 6.11 -4.65 22.79
N LEU A 65 5.78 -5.26 21.65
CA LEU A 65 5.58 -6.71 21.58
C LEU A 65 6.93 -7.44 21.62
N GLU A 66 6.99 -8.57 22.33
CA GLU A 66 8.17 -9.45 22.36
C GLU A 66 8.50 -10.10 20.99
N VAL A 67 7.71 -9.79 19.95
CA VAL A 67 7.83 -10.33 18.60
C VAL A 67 8.03 -9.18 17.61
N ASP A 68 9.13 -9.25 16.86
CA ASP A 68 9.42 -8.32 15.78
C ASP A 68 8.43 -8.54 14.63
N HIS A 69 7.44 -7.65 14.53
CA HIS A 69 6.48 -7.62 13.44
C HIS A 69 6.95 -6.64 12.37
N GLU A 70 7.82 -7.11 11.49
CA GLU A 70 8.48 -6.28 10.49
C GLU A 70 8.06 -6.68 9.07
N MET A 71 7.80 -5.68 8.23
CA MET A 71 7.61 -5.84 6.79
C MET A 71 8.83 -5.31 6.05
N TYR A 72 9.43 -6.18 5.26
CA TYR A 72 10.56 -5.86 4.38
C TYR A 72 10.10 -5.77 2.93
N VAL A 73 10.66 -4.82 2.18
CA VAL A 73 10.32 -4.59 0.78
C VAL A 73 11.56 -4.87 -0.05
N ASP A 74 11.40 -5.70 -1.08
CA ASP A 74 12.36 -5.87 -2.17
C ASP A 74 11.65 -5.60 -3.48
N VAL A 75 12.30 -4.89 -4.40
CA VAL A 75 11.73 -4.57 -5.71
C VAL A 75 12.56 -5.25 -6.80
N HIS A 76 11.88 -6.05 -7.62
CA HIS A 76 12.48 -6.77 -8.74
C HIS A 76 12.00 -6.16 -10.06
N VAL A 77 12.93 -5.69 -10.89
CA VAL A 77 12.64 -5.08 -12.20
C VAL A 77 13.58 -5.65 -13.26
N GLY A 78 13.03 -6.45 -14.19
CA GLY A 78 13.82 -7.24 -15.12
C GLY A 78 14.74 -8.20 -14.36
N ASP A 79 16.03 -8.20 -14.69
CA ASP A 79 17.05 -8.96 -13.98
C ASP A 79 17.62 -8.22 -12.74
N GLY A 80 17.11 -7.01 -12.46
CA GLY A 80 17.54 -6.20 -11.32
C GLY A 80 16.77 -6.49 -10.03
N ARG A 81 17.46 -6.41 -8.89
CA ARG A 81 16.88 -6.42 -7.54
C ARG A 81 17.37 -5.20 -6.77
N TRP A 82 16.45 -4.46 -6.17
CA TRP A 82 16.74 -3.43 -5.18
C TRP A 82 16.27 -3.93 -3.82
N SER A 83 17.20 -3.95 -2.88
CA SER A 83 17.00 -4.36 -1.49
C SER A 83 17.64 -3.33 -0.57
N SER A 84 17.15 -3.22 0.65
CA SER A 84 17.73 -2.30 1.62
C SER A 84 19.19 -2.67 1.99
N PRO A 85 20.03 -1.70 2.40
CA PRO A 85 19.85 -0.24 2.24
C PRO A 85 19.96 0.21 0.79
N ASP A 86 18.93 0.90 0.32
CA ASP A 86 18.96 1.58 -0.96
C ASP A 86 18.08 2.84 -0.88
N PRO A 87 18.63 4.06 -1.04
CA PRO A 87 17.85 5.29 -1.02
C PRO A 87 16.69 5.34 -2.02
N ARG A 88 16.77 4.57 -3.12
CA ARG A 88 15.67 4.46 -4.09
C ARG A 88 14.49 3.68 -3.52
N LEU A 89 14.78 2.70 -2.66
CA LEU A 89 13.79 1.84 -2.02
C LEU A 89 13.13 2.54 -0.82
N ASP A 90 13.83 3.46 -0.17
CA ASP A 90 13.27 4.26 0.93
C ASP A 90 11.95 4.92 0.56
N ALA A 91 11.85 5.52 -0.63
CA ALA A 91 10.63 6.19 -1.07
C ALA A 91 9.46 5.21 -1.23
N VAL A 92 9.75 3.96 -1.62
CA VAL A 92 8.74 2.90 -1.72
C VAL A 92 8.32 2.44 -0.33
N THR A 93 9.29 2.18 0.55
CA THR A 93 9.03 1.77 1.94
C THR A 93 8.24 2.83 2.71
N ASP A 94 8.59 4.11 2.52
CA ASP A 94 7.91 5.26 3.12
C ASP A 94 6.46 5.36 2.65
N LEU A 95 6.22 5.26 1.34
CA LEU A 95 4.86 5.23 0.79
C LEU A 95 4.04 4.06 1.34
N LEU A 96 4.62 2.86 1.38
CA LEU A 96 3.92 1.67 1.86
C LEU A 96 3.59 1.76 3.35
N GLY A 97 4.50 2.26 4.17
CA GLY A 97 4.27 2.42 5.60
C GLY A 97 3.16 3.41 5.95
N HIS A 98 2.98 4.46 5.14
CA HIS A 98 1.91 5.45 5.33
C HIS A 98 0.60 5.08 4.63
N ALA A 99 0.64 4.15 3.67
CA ALA A 99 -0.49 3.84 2.80
C ALA A 99 -1.81 3.53 3.55
N PRO A 100 -1.85 2.72 4.62
CA PRO A 100 -3.13 2.43 5.29
C PRO A 100 -3.81 3.68 5.85
N GLU A 101 -3.04 4.57 6.49
CA GLU A 101 -3.57 5.80 7.08
C GLU A 101 -3.94 6.82 6.01
N ASP A 102 -3.06 7.02 5.00
CA ASP A 102 -3.33 7.91 3.88
C ASP A 102 -4.60 7.50 3.12
N ILE A 103 -4.75 6.21 2.81
CA ILE A 103 -5.96 5.69 2.15
C ILE A 103 -7.18 5.92 3.03
N ARG A 104 -7.09 5.67 4.34
CA ARG A 104 -8.21 5.90 5.27
C ARG A 104 -8.64 7.36 5.28
N LEU A 105 -7.70 8.31 5.33
CA LEU A 105 -7.97 9.75 5.28
C LEU A 105 -8.58 10.16 3.94
N LEU A 106 -8.04 9.66 2.83
CA LEU A 106 -8.57 9.91 1.49
C LEU A 106 -10.00 9.40 1.33
N LEU A 107 -10.31 8.18 1.80
CA LEU A 107 -11.66 7.63 1.75
C LEU A 107 -12.66 8.49 2.56
N GLN A 108 -12.25 8.95 3.75
CA GLN A 108 -13.07 9.85 4.57
C GLN A 108 -13.35 11.18 3.85
N GLU A 109 -12.32 11.77 3.24
CA GLU A 109 -12.43 13.02 2.51
C GLU A 109 -13.32 12.88 1.27
N ILE A 110 -13.18 11.80 0.51
CA ILE A 110 -14.04 11.51 -0.64
C ILE A 110 -15.49 11.41 -0.19
N ARG A 111 -15.80 10.61 0.84
CA ARG A 111 -17.15 10.46 1.40
C ARG A 111 -17.72 11.82 1.84
N ARG A 112 -16.91 12.64 2.52
CA ARG A 112 -17.28 14.00 2.93
C ARG A 112 -17.65 14.90 1.75
N ILE A 113 -16.88 14.86 0.66
CA ILE A 113 -17.17 15.65 -0.55
C ILE A 113 -18.48 15.19 -1.20
N ARG A 114 -18.76 13.88 -1.25
CA ARG A 114 -20.03 13.36 -1.81
C ARG A 114 -21.25 13.86 -1.05
N MET A 115 -21.18 13.83 0.29
CA MET A 115 -22.28 14.30 1.14
C MET A 115 -22.56 15.80 0.97
N ARG A 116 -21.57 16.61 0.57
CA ARG A 116 -21.76 18.05 0.30
C ARG A 116 -22.32 18.35 -1.10
N GLN A 117 -22.25 17.38 -2.00
CA GLN A 117 -22.70 17.49 -3.40
C GLN A 117 -24.05 16.82 -3.65
N ALA A 118 -24.53 16.02 -2.70
CA ALA A 118 -25.88 15.46 -2.66
C ALA A 118 -26.85 16.48 -2.04
#